data_AF-A0AAD6CX72-F1
#
_entry.id   AF-A0AAD6CX72-F1
#
_cell.length_a   1.000
_cell.length_b   1.000
_cell.length_c   1.000
_cell.angle_alpha   90.00
_cell.angle_beta   90.00
_cell.angle_gamma   90.00
#
_symmetry.space_group_name_H-M   'P 1'
#
loop_
_entity.id
_entity.type
_entity.pdbx_description
1 polymer ?
#
loop_
_entity_poly.entity_id
_entity_poly.type
_entity_poly.pdbx_seq_one_letter_code
_entity_poly.pdbx_strand_id
1 'polypeptide(L)'
;MAYFEAQARLTTWTDELEYLGYILCELIDANSLDKTGYRCHQAADLPTLVGIIRLQLKEPDGSLVNLISEDELKIFRRLMSKAKEIRNSMAHHMTQNEHILNDLGNTKQALSDMLEYAIRSVASDRGIDQVAWCPYHHICKAYIEANKPPTVMVPLNGDSLLSIRETILRDHDSEQMRLLYKRPKRKATEEGRQKQKDDYEAALIRKQQRKERDITLRSSHLAEKRRRLEQRFKESQELGRAQKKDIDMRMIEEQKIFNRQRAEILKDGMLHSSPDPKPLIIAIFVTISSPFWIVGLAMYNLYTRGAYRSSDA
;
A
#
# COMPACT_ATOMS: atom_id res chain seq x y z
N MET A 1 -13.57 6.58 20.00
CA MET A 1 -14.66 5.57 20.00
C MET A 1 -14.81 4.88 18.64
N ALA A 2 -14.76 5.60 17.51
CA ALA A 2 -14.94 5.02 16.17
C ALA A 2 -14.03 3.83 15.81
N TYR A 3 -12.76 3.81 16.26
CA TYR A 3 -11.83 2.70 15.96
C TYR A 3 -12.29 1.36 16.56
N PHE A 4 -12.64 1.34 17.86
CA PHE A 4 -13.05 0.09 18.53
C PHE A 4 -14.36 -0.45 17.95
N GLU A 5 -15.28 0.45 17.58
CA GLU A 5 -16.53 0.06 16.94
C GLU A 5 -16.31 -0.51 15.54
N ALA A 6 -15.46 0.13 14.71
CA ALA A 6 -15.09 -0.39 13.40
C ALA A 6 -14.39 -1.75 13.50
N GLN A 7 -13.47 -1.90 14.46
CA GLN A 7 -12.78 -3.17 14.69
C GLN A 7 -13.73 -4.26 15.17
N ALA A 8 -14.67 -3.95 16.06
CA ALA A 8 -15.69 -4.89 16.52
C ALA A 8 -16.55 -5.36 15.35
N ARG A 9 -17.03 -4.44 14.50
CA ARG A 9 -17.80 -4.78 13.29
C ARG A 9 -17.01 -5.69 12.34
N LEU A 10 -15.76 -5.36 12.04
CA LEU A 10 -14.91 -6.17 11.15
C LEU A 10 -14.63 -7.58 11.72
N THR A 11 -14.50 -7.69 13.04
CA THR A 11 -14.34 -8.97 13.73
C THR A 11 -15.62 -9.80 13.59
N THR A 12 -16.78 -9.23 13.92
CA THR A 12 -18.09 -9.88 13.75
C THR A 12 -18.33 -10.31 12.30
N TRP A 13 -18.06 -9.44 11.33
CA TRP A 13 -18.22 -9.76 9.90
C TRP A 13 -17.32 -10.90 9.45
N THR A 14 -16.08 -10.95 9.94
CA THR A 14 -15.17 -12.05 9.63
C THR A 14 -15.71 -13.36 10.20
N ASP A 15 -16.11 -13.37 11.47
CA ASP A 15 -16.64 -14.58 12.13
C ASP A 15 -17.93 -15.10 11.48
N GLU A 16 -18.82 -14.21 11.02
CA GLU A 16 -20.05 -14.58 10.33
C GLU A 16 -19.78 -15.19 8.95
N LEU A 17 -18.86 -14.60 8.18
CA LEU A 17 -18.47 -15.11 6.86
C LEU A 17 -17.72 -16.45 6.99
N GLU A 18 -16.90 -16.62 8.02
CA GLU A 18 -16.22 -17.88 8.31
C GLU A 18 -17.22 -18.97 8.69
N TYR A 19 -18.22 -18.65 9.50
CA TYR A 19 -19.31 -19.58 9.82
C TYR A 19 -20.05 -20.04 8.56
N LEU A 20 -20.51 -19.11 7.71
CA LEU A 20 -21.23 -19.48 6.48
C LEU A 20 -20.32 -20.26 5.51
N GLY A 21 -19.08 -19.81 5.31
CA GLY A 21 -18.13 -20.49 4.44
C GLY A 21 -17.81 -21.91 4.91
N TYR A 22 -17.74 -22.13 6.23
CA TYR A 22 -17.59 -23.46 6.81
C TYR A 22 -18.77 -24.37 6.46
N ILE A 23 -20.01 -23.93 6.71
CA ILE A 23 -21.22 -24.73 6.42
C ILE A 23 -21.24 -25.11 4.93
N LEU A 24 -20.89 -24.17 4.04
CA LEU A 24 -20.81 -24.47 2.62
C LEU A 24 -19.72 -25.50 2.29
N CYS A 25 -18.54 -25.39 2.91
CA CYS A 25 -17.45 -26.34 2.70
C CYS A 25 -17.80 -27.75 3.17
N GLU A 26 -18.46 -27.91 4.31
CA GLU A 26 -18.98 -29.20 4.77
C GLU A 26 -19.95 -29.82 3.75
N LEU A 27 -20.78 -28.99 3.14
CA LEU A 27 -21.74 -29.45 2.16
C LEU A 27 -21.12 -29.83 0.82
N ILE A 28 -20.10 -29.13 0.33
CA ILE A 28 -19.52 -29.40 -0.99
C ILE A 28 -18.33 -30.36 -0.93
N ASP A 29 -17.52 -30.31 0.13
CA ASP A 29 -16.23 -30.99 0.24
C ASP A 29 -15.79 -31.18 1.71
N ALA A 30 -16.55 -31.98 2.47
CA ALA A 30 -16.26 -32.32 3.88
C ALA A 30 -14.83 -32.86 4.09
N ASN A 31 -14.30 -33.62 3.12
CA ASN A 31 -12.97 -34.23 3.24
C ASN A 31 -11.81 -33.24 3.09
N SER A 32 -12.01 -32.10 2.42
CA SER A 32 -10.93 -31.11 2.23
C SER A 32 -10.57 -30.36 3.49
N LEU A 33 -11.53 -30.12 4.38
CA LEU A 33 -11.28 -29.52 5.69
C LEU A 33 -10.46 -30.48 6.57
N ASP A 34 -10.81 -31.76 6.59
CA ASP A 34 -10.06 -32.79 7.32
C ASP A 34 -8.62 -32.95 6.81
N LYS A 35 -8.43 -32.98 5.48
CA LYS A 35 -7.11 -33.08 4.83
C LYS A 35 -6.20 -31.90 5.13
N THR A 36 -6.78 -30.72 5.34
CA THR A 36 -6.04 -29.51 5.72
C THR A 36 -5.82 -29.40 7.24
N GLY A 37 -6.24 -30.41 8.01
CA GLY A 37 -5.97 -30.54 9.44
C GLY A 37 -7.11 -30.04 10.33
N TYR A 38 -8.26 -29.65 9.77
CA TYR A 38 -9.40 -29.11 10.50
C TYR A 38 -10.38 -30.23 10.92
N ARG A 39 -9.94 -31.10 11.84
CA ARG A 39 -10.67 -32.32 12.25
C ARG A 39 -11.97 -32.09 13.04
N CYS A 40 -12.06 -30.98 13.75
CA CYS A 40 -13.26 -30.58 14.48
C CYS A 40 -13.24 -29.05 14.52
N HIS A 41 -14.19 -28.44 13.82
CA HIS A 41 -14.71 -27.10 14.08
C HIS A 41 -13.75 -26.12 14.77
N GLN A 42 -12.88 -25.47 14.01
CA GLN A 42 -12.32 -24.14 14.28
C GLN A 42 -11.19 -23.85 13.27
N ALA A 43 -11.16 -22.63 12.75
CA ALA A 43 -10.02 -22.00 12.08
C ALA A 43 -9.76 -22.33 10.59
N ALA A 44 -10.77 -22.77 9.83
CA ALA A 44 -10.73 -22.49 8.40
C ALA A 44 -10.92 -20.98 8.26
N ASP A 45 -9.81 -20.26 8.30
CA ASP A 45 -9.83 -18.81 8.19
C ASP A 45 -10.44 -18.43 6.85
N LEU A 46 -11.03 -17.24 6.78
CA LEU A 46 -11.68 -16.79 5.55
C LEU A 46 -10.81 -16.99 4.30
N PRO A 47 -9.47 -16.78 4.32
CA PRO A 47 -8.58 -17.16 3.23
C PRO A 47 -8.63 -18.64 2.81
N THR A 48 -8.62 -19.58 3.75
CA THR A 48 -8.68 -21.03 3.49
C THR A 48 -10.02 -21.41 2.86
N LEU A 49 -11.13 -20.93 3.43
CA LEU A 49 -12.48 -21.14 2.89
C LEU A 49 -12.60 -20.58 1.46
N VAL A 50 -12.06 -19.37 1.24
CA VAL A 50 -11.98 -18.77 -0.09
C VAL A 50 -11.16 -19.63 -1.05
N GLY A 51 -10.10 -20.29 -0.59
CA GLY A 51 -9.30 -21.22 -1.39
C GLY A 51 -10.13 -22.42 -1.86
N ILE A 52 -10.79 -23.11 -0.92
CA ILE A 52 -11.58 -24.33 -1.18
C ILE A 52 -12.76 -24.01 -2.10
N ILE A 53 -13.57 -23.01 -1.75
CA ILE A 53 -14.77 -22.64 -2.51
C ILE A 53 -14.38 -22.17 -3.92
N ARG A 54 -13.27 -21.44 -4.09
CA ARG A 54 -12.83 -21.00 -5.43
C ARG A 54 -12.39 -22.15 -6.34
N LEU A 55 -11.90 -23.26 -5.79
CA LEU A 55 -11.60 -24.45 -6.59
C LEU A 55 -12.90 -25.10 -7.06
N GLN A 56 -13.85 -25.29 -6.14
CA GLN A 56 -15.18 -25.84 -6.45
C GLN A 56 -15.99 -24.97 -7.44
N LEU A 57 -15.79 -23.65 -7.43
CA LEU A 57 -16.40 -22.74 -8.39
C LEU A 57 -15.76 -22.79 -9.79
N LYS A 58 -14.63 -23.48 -9.98
CA LYS A 58 -13.91 -23.57 -11.27
C LYS A 58 -14.00 -24.94 -11.91
N GLU A 59 -14.25 -25.97 -11.13
CA GLU A 59 -14.37 -27.34 -11.63
C GLU A 59 -15.66 -27.50 -12.43
N PRO A 60 -15.61 -27.99 -13.68
CA PRO A 60 -16.79 -28.11 -14.54
C PRO A 60 -17.84 -29.08 -13.96
N ASP A 61 -17.40 -30.04 -13.14
CA ASP A 61 -18.26 -30.98 -12.41
C ASP A 61 -18.44 -30.58 -10.92
N GLY A 62 -18.06 -29.36 -10.55
CA GLY A 62 -18.15 -28.86 -9.18
C GLY A 62 -19.60 -28.75 -8.71
N SER A 63 -19.86 -29.07 -7.44
CA SER A 63 -21.23 -29.11 -6.90
C SER A 63 -21.96 -27.77 -6.94
N LEU A 64 -21.23 -26.66 -7.05
CA LEU A 64 -21.81 -25.31 -7.16
C LEU A 64 -22.14 -24.91 -8.60
N VAL A 65 -21.45 -25.49 -9.59
CA VAL A 65 -21.58 -25.08 -10.99
C VAL A 65 -22.92 -25.50 -11.59
N ASN A 66 -23.47 -26.63 -11.12
CA ASN A 66 -24.76 -27.13 -11.58
C ASN A 66 -25.96 -26.44 -10.89
N LEU A 67 -25.74 -25.72 -9.79
CA LEU A 67 -26.79 -25.18 -8.93
C LEU A 67 -26.91 -23.65 -9.00
N ILE A 68 -25.93 -22.98 -9.59
CA ILE A 68 -25.83 -21.52 -9.65
C ILE A 68 -25.55 -21.11 -11.10
N SER A 69 -26.23 -20.08 -11.60
CA SER A 69 -26.00 -19.63 -12.99
C SER A 69 -24.58 -19.08 -13.18
N GLU A 70 -24.05 -19.09 -14.41
CA GLU A 70 -22.67 -18.60 -14.66
C GLU A 70 -22.49 -17.12 -14.28
N ASP A 71 -23.53 -16.30 -14.43
CA ASP A 71 -23.51 -14.90 -14.00
C ASP A 71 -23.42 -14.77 -12.48
N GLU A 72 -24.18 -15.58 -11.73
CA GLU A 72 -24.12 -15.63 -10.27
C GLU A 72 -22.78 -16.20 -9.78
N LEU A 73 -22.23 -17.24 -10.44
CA LEU A 73 -20.90 -17.77 -10.16
C LEU A 73 -19.83 -16.68 -10.35
N LYS A 74 -19.93 -15.87 -11.40
CA LYS A 74 -19.02 -14.74 -11.65
C LYS A 74 -19.12 -13.69 -10.54
N ILE A 75 -20.33 -13.36 -10.10
CA ILE A 75 -20.55 -12.45 -8.97
C ILE A 75 -19.95 -13.04 -7.69
N PHE A 76 -20.18 -14.32 -7.43
CA PHE A 76 -19.71 -15.00 -6.24
C PHE A 76 -18.18 -15.06 -6.18
N ARG A 77 -17.51 -15.41 -7.30
CA ARG A 77 -16.04 -15.37 -7.43
C ARG A 77 -15.49 -13.97 -7.14
N ARG A 78 -16.17 -12.90 -7.57
CA ARG A 78 -15.80 -11.50 -7.30
C ARG A 78 -15.95 -11.16 -5.81
N LEU A 79 -17.10 -11.50 -5.21
CA LEU A 79 -17.35 -11.26 -3.78
C LEU A 79 -16.36 -12.01 -2.89
N MET A 80 -16.05 -13.26 -3.20
CA MET A 80 -15.06 -14.06 -2.49
C MET A 80 -13.65 -13.46 -2.57
N SER A 81 -13.33 -12.78 -3.67
CA SER A 81 -12.05 -12.07 -3.78
C SER A 81 -12.00 -10.85 -2.88
N LYS A 82 -13.11 -10.11 -2.78
CA LYS A 82 -13.25 -8.95 -1.86
C LYS A 82 -13.33 -9.35 -0.38
N ALA A 83 -13.80 -10.55 -0.06
CA ALA A 83 -13.84 -11.07 1.31
C ALA A 83 -12.46 -11.01 2.01
N LYS A 84 -11.37 -11.16 1.23
CA LYS A 84 -9.99 -11.01 1.72
C LYS A 84 -9.69 -9.60 2.25
N GLU A 85 -10.32 -8.58 1.68
CA GLU A 85 -10.15 -7.19 2.11
C GLU A 85 -10.76 -6.97 3.50
N ILE A 86 -11.89 -7.60 3.81
CA ILE A 86 -12.49 -7.60 5.16
C ILE A 86 -11.53 -8.21 6.17
N ARG A 87 -11.02 -9.42 5.90
CA ARG A 87 -10.07 -10.11 6.80
C ARG A 87 -8.76 -9.35 6.96
N ASN A 88 -8.20 -8.80 5.88
CA ASN A 88 -6.97 -8.01 5.94
C ASN A 88 -7.16 -6.73 6.75
N SER A 89 -8.31 -6.06 6.58
CA SER A 89 -8.66 -4.87 7.34
C SER A 89 -8.79 -5.18 8.84
N MET A 90 -9.42 -6.30 9.18
CA MET A 90 -9.52 -6.81 10.55
C MET A 90 -8.14 -7.11 11.14
N ALA A 91 -7.30 -7.88 10.44
CA ALA A 91 -6.01 -8.35 10.93
C ALA A 91 -4.95 -7.24 11.07
N HIS A 92 -4.96 -6.25 10.18
CA HIS A 92 -3.99 -5.16 10.18
C HIS A 92 -4.44 -3.93 10.97
N HIS A 93 -5.62 -3.97 11.60
CA HIS A 93 -6.16 -2.87 12.39
C HIS A 93 -6.12 -1.52 11.66
N MET A 94 -6.36 -1.54 10.35
CA MET A 94 -6.28 -0.33 9.53
C MET A 94 -7.39 0.65 9.94
N THR A 95 -7.02 1.90 10.23
CA THR A 95 -8.00 2.95 10.50
C THR A 95 -8.79 3.21 9.22
N GLN A 96 -10.04 2.78 9.20
CA GLN A 96 -10.90 2.86 8.03
C GLN A 96 -11.69 4.17 8.05
N ASN A 97 -11.81 4.82 6.89
CA ASN A 97 -12.80 5.88 6.71
C ASN A 97 -14.20 5.23 6.56
N GLU A 98 -15.25 5.95 6.96
CA GLU A 98 -16.64 5.50 6.95
C GLU A 98 -17.10 5.01 5.58
N HIS A 99 -16.66 5.65 4.50
CA HIS A 99 -16.94 5.20 3.13
C HIS A 99 -16.40 3.79 2.85
N ILE A 100 -15.18 3.49 3.29
CA ILE A 100 -14.56 2.17 3.07
C ILE A 100 -15.28 1.13 3.93
N LEU A 101 -15.59 1.47 5.19
CA LEU A 101 -16.35 0.59 6.08
C LEU A 101 -17.74 0.26 5.50
N ASN A 102 -18.39 1.22 4.83
CA ASN A 102 -19.66 1.01 4.17
C ASN A 102 -19.54 0.08 2.95
N ASP A 103 -18.51 0.24 2.11
CA ASP A 103 -18.26 -0.67 0.97
C ASP A 103 -17.96 -2.11 1.43
N LEU A 104 -17.19 -2.25 2.52
CA LEU A 104 -16.96 -3.55 3.17
C LEU A 104 -18.25 -4.14 3.75
N GLY A 105 -19.11 -3.32 4.35
CA GLY A 105 -20.42 -3.73 4.85
C GLY A 105 -21.34 -4.24 3.74
N ASN A 106 -21.41 -3.51 2.62
CA ASN A 106 -22.16 -3.94 1.43
C ASN A 106 -21.62 -5.25 0.86
N THR A 107 -20.28 -5.38 0.80
CA THR A 107 -19.62 -6.62 0.35
C THR A 107 -19.96 -7.78 1.29
N LYS A 108 -19.91 -7.57 2.61
CA LYS A 108 -20.28 -8.56 3.61
C LYS A 108 -21.72 -9.03 3.42
N GLN A 109 -22.67 -8.11 3.26
CA GLN A 109 -24.08 -8.46 3.12
C GLN A 109 -24.31 -9.29 1.86
N ALA A 110 -23.86 -8.79 0.70
CA ALA A 110 -24.01 -9.48 -0.58
C ALA A 110 -23.36 -10.87 -0.57
N LEU A 111 -22.21 -11.02 0.11
CA LEU A 111 -21.54 -12.30 0.25
C LEU A 111 -22.29 -13.24 1.20
N SER A 112 -22.86 -12.72 2.30
CA SER A 112 -23.67 -13.52 3.23
C SER A 112 -24.90 -14.09 2.51
N ASP A 113 -25.60 -13.25 1.75
CA ASP A 113 -26.79 -13.66 0.99
C ASP A 113 -26.44 -14.75 -0.04
N MET A 114 -25.32 -14.57 -0.76
CA MET A 114 -24.85 -15.55 -1.76
C MET A 114 -24.42 -16.87 -1.12
N LEU A 115 -23.76 -16.81 0.04
CA LEU A 115 -23.38 -18.01 0.79
C LEU A 115 -24.61 -18.75 1.32
N GLU A 116 -25.57 -18.05 1.93
CA GLU A 116 -26.81 -18.67 2.41
C GLU A 116 -27.60 -19.30 1.26
N TYR A 117 -27.71 -18.63 0.12
CA TYR A 117 -28.33 -19.19 -1.08
C TYR A 117 -27.61 -20.46 -1.54
N ALA A 118 -26.28 -20.42 -1.71
CA ALA A 118 -25.50 -21.57 -2.13
C ALA A 118 -25.62 -22.75 -1.16
N ILE A 119 -25.60 -22.49 0.15
CA ILE A 119 -25.78 -23.51 1.20
C ILE A 119 -27.13 -24.19 1.04
N ARG A 120 -28.21 -23.41 0.95
CA ARG A 120 -29.57 -23.96 0.81
C ARG A 120 -29.74 -24.76 -0.48
N SER A 121 -29.19 -24.27 -1.60
CA SER A 121 -29.25 -24.97 -2.89
C SER A 121 -28.52 -26.32 -2.83
N VAL A 122 -27.29 -26.34 -2.29
CA VAL A 122 -26.51 -27.59 -2.16
C VAL A 122 -27.15 -28.55 -1.17
N ALA A 123 -27.66 -28.04 -0.05
CA ALA A 123 -28.35 -28.84 0.97
C ALA A 123 -29.59 -29.52 0.40
N SER A 124 -30.40 -28.78 -0.34
CA SER A 124 -31.60 -29.28 -1.03
C SER A 124 -31.26 -30.34 -2.07
N ASP A 125 -30.27 -30.09 -2.92
CA ASP A 125 -29.81 -31.03 -3.96
C ASP A 125 -29.30 -32.36 -3.35
N ARG A 126 -28.59 -32.29 -2.23
CA ARG A 126 -28.02 -33.45 -1.54
C ARG A 126 -28.95 -34.08 -0.50
N GLY A 127 -30.14 -33.51 -0.26
CA GLY A 127 -31.07 -33.98 0.77
C GLY A 127 -30.50 -33.91 2.19
N ILE A 128 -29.71 -32.87 2.50
CA ILE A 128 -29.09 -32.65 3.81
C ILE A 128 -29.88 -31.59 4.57
N ASP A 129 -30.50 -31.96 5.68
CA ASP A 129 -31.32 -31.03 6.47
C ASP A 129 -30.56 -30.30 7.58
N GLN A 130 -29.40 -30.81 7.98
CA GLN A 130 -28.62 -30.28 9.10
C GLN A 130 -27.13 -30.56 8.96
N VAL A 131 -26.30 -29.65 9.48
CA VAL A 131 -24.83 -29.76 9.50
C VAL A 131 -24.31 -29.61 10.92
N ALA A 132 -23.31 -30.42 11.27
CA ALA A 132 -22.63 -30.29 12.54
C ALA A 132 -21.75 -29.02 12.56
N TRP A 133 -21.86 -28.24 13.63
CA TRP A 133 -21.05 -27.05 13.88
C TRP A 133 -20.67 -26.98 15.36
N CYS A 134 -19.47 -26.49 15.66
CA CYS A 134 -19.09 -26.18 17.04
C CYS A 134 -18.92 -24.68 17.24
N PRO A 135 -19.77 -24.05 18.06
CA PRO A 135 -19.65 -22.67 18.46
C PRO A 135 -18.51 -22.52 19.48
N TYR A 136 -17.28 -22.28 19.01
CA TYR A 136 -16.16 -21.95 19.89
C TYR A 136 -15.59 -20.58 19.59
N HIS A 137 -15.60 -19.70 20.59
CA HIS A 137 -14.72 -18.53 20.58
C HIS A 137 -13.90 -18.33 21.88
N HIS A 138 -14.13 -19.09 22.97
CA HIS A 138 -13.40 -18.80 24.24
C HIS A 138 -13.43 -19.90 25.32
N ILE A 139 -13.84 -21.13 25.01
CA ILE A 139 -13.86 -22.19 26.04
C ILE A 139 -12.42 -22.50 26.46
N CYS A 140 -12.15 -22.31 27.75
CA CYS A 140 -10.85 -22.53 28.36
C CYS A 140 -10.36 -23.96 28.01
N LYS A 141 -9.14 -24.07 27.48
CA LYS A 141 -8.50 -25.32 27.03
C LYS A 141 -8.67 -26.49 28.04
N ALA A 142 -8.66 -26.16 29.33
CA ALA A 142 -8.87 -27.10 30.44
C ALA A 142 -10.28 -27.72 30.53
N TYR A 143 -11.32 -27.08 29.99
CA TYR A 143 -12.69 -27.64 29.94
C TYR A 143 -12.84 -28.65 28.80
N ILE A 144 -12.19 -28.38 27.66
CA ILE A 144 -12.22 -29.24 26.47
C ILE A 144 -11.47 -30.56 26.70
N GLU A 145 -10.40 -30.53 27.49
CA GLU A 145 -9.67 -31.74 27.87
C GLU A 145 -10.51 -32.69 28.74
N ALA A 146 -11.50 -32.16 29.47
CA ALA A 146 -12.39 -32.95 30.32
C ALA A 146 -13.71 -33.34 29.63
N ASN A 147 -14.21 -32.52 28.69
CA ASN A 147 -15.47 -32.73 27.98
C ASN A 147 -15.26 -32.48 26.48
N LYS A 148 -15.61 -33.47 25.64
CA LYS A 148 -15.56 -33.36 24.18
C LYS A 148 -16.23 -32.06 23.69
N PRO A 149 -15.80 -31.52 22.53
CA PRO A 149 -16.40 -30.33 21.96
C PRO A 149 -17.93 -30.37 21.87
N PRO A 150 -18.64 -29.32 22.33
CA PRO A 150 -20.08 -29.26 22.17
C PRO A 150 -20.41 -29.10 20.69
N THR A 151 -20.78 -30.19 20.03
CA THR A 151 -21.21 -30.17 18.63
C THR A 151 -22.70 -29.90 18.58
N VAL A 152 -23.12 -28.89 17.83
CA VAL A 152 -24.51 -28.49 17.63
C VAL A 152 -24.91 -28.82 16.20
N MET A 153 -26.12 -29.36 16.02
CA MET A 153 -26.69 -29.56 14.69
C MET A 153 -27.38 -28.27 14.25
N VAL A 154 -26.86 -27.66 13.18
CA VAL A 154 -27.42 -26.45 12.56
C VAL A 154 -28.44 -26.89 11.52
N PRO A 155 -29.73 -26.57 11.69
CA PRO A 155 -30.72 -26.81 10.64
C PRO A 155 -30.44 -25.91 9.44
N LEU A 156 -30.51 -26.48 8.24
CA LEU A 156 -30.30 -25.76 6.98
C LEU A 156 -31.62 -25.25 6.38
N ASN A 157 -32.74 -25.75 6.89
CA ASN A 157 -34.09 -25.37 6.50
C ASN A 157 -34.64 -24.32 7.48
N GLY A 158 -35.28 -23.27 6.95
CA GLY A 158 -35.98 -22.26 7.75
C GLY A 158 -35.29 -20.90 7.82
N ASP A 159 -35.02 -20.44 9.05
CA ASP A 159 -34.50 -19.10 9.37
C ASP A 159 -33.11 -18.84 8.77
N SER A 160 -32.68 -17.57 8.75
CA SER A 160 -31.31 -17.21 8.34
C SER A 160 -30.29 -17.96 9.20
N LEU A 161 -29.26 -18.50 8.54
CA LEU A 161 -28.20 -19.24 9.22
C LEU A 161 -27.45 -18.36 10.23
N LEU A 162 -27.36 -17.06 9.98
CA LEU A 162 -26.80 -16.09 10.93
C LEU A 162 -27.70 -15.90 12.17
N SER A 163 -29.03 -15.90 12.01
CA SER A 163 -29.96 -15.85 13.15
C SER A 163 -29.85 -17.11 14.04
N ILE A 164 -29.77 -18.27 13.40
CA ILE A 164 -29.55 -19.55 14.09
C ILE A 164 -28.22 -19.52 14.86
N ARG A 165 -27.14 -19.06 14.20
CA ARG A 165 -25.83 -18.87 14.83
C ARG A 165 -25.93 -17.99 16.07
N GLU A 166 -26.58 -16.83 15.98
CA GLU A 166 -26.72 -15.92 17.12
C GLU A 166 -27.47 -16.55 18.29
N THR A 167 -28.51 -17.34 18.00
CA THR A 167 -29.30 -18.03 19.02
C THR A 167 -28.44 -19.08 19.73
N ILE A 168 -27.72 -19.91 18.96
CA ILE A 168 -26.80 -20.92 19.49
C ILE A 168 -25.70 -20.28 20.34
N LEU A 169 -25.11 -19.17 19.88
CA LEU A 169 -24.07 -18.46 20.64
C LEU A 169 -24.60 -17.89 21.97
N ARG A 170 -25.80 -17.28 21.96
CA ARG A 170 -26.43 -16.75 23.17
C ARG A 170 -26.73 -17.84 24.21
N ASP A 171 -27.20 -19.00 23.75
CA ASP A 171 -27.49 -20.14 24.62
C ASP A 171 -26.21 -20.72 25.23
N HIS A 172 -25.15 -20.85 24.43
CA HIS A 172 -23.86 -21.32 24.92
C HIS A 172 -23.18 -20.36 25.89
N ASP A 173 -23.25 -19.04 25.66
CA ASP A 173 -22.72 -18.05 26.61
C ASP A 173 -23.46 -18.15 27.96
N SER A 174 -24.76 -18.39 27.92
CA SER A 174 -25.60 -18.59 29.11
C SER A 174 -25.23 -19.87 29.86
N GLU A 175 -24.97 -20.97 29.15
CA GLU A 175 -24.48 -22.22 29.75
C GLU A 175 -23.06 -22.10 30.31
N GLN A 176 -22.15 -21.44 29.60
CA GLN A 176 -20.79 -21.18 30.07
C GLN A 176 -20.80 -20.36 31.36
N MET A 177 -21.61 -19.30 31.42
CA MET A 177 -21.78 -18.52 32.63
C MET A 177 -22.27 -19.41 33.78
N ARG A 178 -23.31 -20.23 33.56
CA ARG A 178 -23.79 -21.19 34.57
C ARG A 178 -22.70 -22.15 35.04
N LEU A 179 -21.84 -22.64 34.15
CA LEU A 179 -20.75 -23.57 34.48
C LEU A 179 -19.62 -22.87 35.25
N LEU A 180 -19.25 -21.65 34.87
CA LEU A 180 -18.27 -20.82 35.59
C LEU A 180 -18.73 -20.50 37.01
N TYR A 181 -20.03 -20.21 37.20
CA TYR A 181 -20.62 -19.95 38.52
C TYR A 181 -20.92 -21.22 39.33
N LYS A 182 -20.99 -22.40 38.69
CA LYS A 182 -21.16 -23.70 39.37
C LYS A 182 -19.88 -24.28 39.96
N ARG A 183 -18.71 -23.62 39.80
CA ARG A 183 -17.54 -24.01 40.59
C ARG A 183 -17.91 -23.91 42.07
N PRO A 184 -17.88 -25.01 42.85
CA PRO A 184 -18.08 -24.92 44.28
C PRO A 184 -17.01 -23.95 44.79
N LYS A 185 -17.43 -22.85 45.43
CA LYS A 185 -16.52 -21.97 46.17
C LYS A 185 -15.91 -22.79 47.31
N ARG A 186 -14.91 -23.61 47.03
CA ARG A 186 -13.99 -24.11 48.04
C ARG A 186 -13.33 -22.85 48.60
N LYS A 187 -13.53 -22.58 49.90
CA LYS A 187 -12.78 -21.53 50.60
C LYS A 187 -11.30 -21.79 50.29
N ALA A 188 -10.63 -20.83 49.65
CA ALA A 188 -9.22 -20.95 49.35
C ALA A 188 -8.48 -21.26 50.65
N THR A 189 -7.79 -22.41 50.70
CA THR A 189 -6.84 -22.73 51.76
C THR A 189 -5.77 -21.63 51.80
N GLU A 190 -5.21 -21.36 52.98
CA GLU A 190 -4.24 -20.26 53.16
C GLU A 190 -3.02 -20.42 52.24
N GLU A 191 -2.59 -21.65 51.98
CA GLU A 191 -1.57 -21.99 50.98
C GLU A 191 -1.96 -21.60 49.54
N GLY A 192 -3.24 -21.74 49.18
CA GLY A 192 -3.75 -21.34 47.87
C GLY A 192 -3.78 -19.82 47.69
N ARG A 193 -4.03 -19.07 48.76
CA ARG A 193 -3.94 -17.59 48.76
C ARG A 193 -2.51 -17.13 48.63
N GLN A 194 -1.59 -17.76 49.35
CA GLN A 194 -0.17 -17.43 49.27
C GLN A 194 0.37 -17.72 47.86
N LYS A 195 0.04 -18.88 47.28
CA LYS A 195 0.44 -19.21 45.91
C LYS A 195 -0.12 -18.23 44.87
N GLN A 196 -1.39 -17.82 44.99
CA GLN A 196 -1.95 -16.79 44.10
C GLN A 196 -1.26 -15.45 44.22
N LYS A 197 -0.86 -15.05 45.44
CA LYS A 197 -0.11 -13.83 45.69
C LYS A 197 1.28 -13.91 45.04
N ASP A 198 1.98 -15.01 45.23
CA ASP A 198 3.30 -15.24 44.65
C ASP A 198 3.24 -15.27 43.11
N ASP A 199 2.23 -15.93 42.53
CA ASP A 199 2.00 -15.97 41.08
C ASP A 199 1.70 -14.57 40.52
N TYR A 200 0.93 -13.76 41.25
CA TYR A 200 0.63 -12.38 40.89
C TYR A 200 1.87 -11.49 40.93
N GLU A 201 2.68 -11.59 41.99
CA GLU A 201 3.94 -10.85 42.11
C GLU A 201 4.92 -11.26 40.99
N ALA A 202 5.05 -12.55 40.70
CA ALA A 202 5.86 -13.06 39.60
C ALA A 202 5.35 -12.60 38.22
N ALA A 203 4.04 -12.48 38.03
CA ALA A 203 3.46 -11.93 36.80
C ALA A 203 3.76 -10.43 36.65
N LEU A 204 3.71 -9.67 37.75
CA LEU A 204 4.02 -8.24 37.77
C LEU A 204 5.49 -7.99 37.40
N ILE A 205 6.41 -8.76 37.97
CA ILE A 205 7.84 -8.71 37.67
C ILE A 205 8.09 -9.02 36.19
N ARG A 206 7.48 -10.11 35.66
CA ARG A 206 7.59 -10.47 34.24
C ARG A 206 7.09 -9.36 33.32
N LYS A 207 6.02 -8.65 33.71
CA LYS A 207 5.47 -7.52 32.94
C LYS A 207 6.42 -6.33 32.92
N GLN A 208 7.07 -6.01 34.04
CA GLN A 208 8.08 -4.95 34.11
C GLN A 208 9.31 -5.28 33.27
N GLN A 209 9.84 -6.50 33.38
CA GLN A 209 10.99 -6.95 32.58
C GLN A 209 10.70 -6.90 31.07
N ARG A 210 9.49 -7.24 30.62
CA ARG A 210 9.09 -7.09 29.22
C ARG A 210 9.12 -5.63 28.77
N LYS A 211 8.60 -4.71 29.59
CA LYS A 211 8.64 -3.26 29.29
C LYS A 211 10.08 -2.75 29.18
N GLU A 212 10.96 -3.15 30.09
CA GLU A 212 12.37 -2.73 30.06
C GLU A 212 13.10 -3.26 28.81
N ARG A 213 12.86 -4.53 28.43
CA ARG A 213 13.40 -5.10 27.19
C ARG A 213 12.91 -4.34 25.96
N ASP A 214 11.62 -4.03 25.89
CA ASP A 214 11.05 -3.28 24.77
C ASP A 214 11.62 -1.86 24.67
N ILE A 215 11.80 -1.17 25.80
CA ILE A 215 12.43 0.15 25.84
C ILE A 215 13.88 0.05 25.35
N THR A 216 14.62 -0.95 25.82
CA THR A 216 16.02 -1.16 25.44
C THR A 216 16.15 -1.44 23.95
N LEU A 217 15.34 -2.36 23.40
CA LEU A 217 15.30 -2.69 21.97
C LEU A 217 14.93 -1.48 21.10
N ARG A 218 13.95 -0.68 21.52
CA ARG A 218 13.59 0.55 20.80
C ARG A 218 14.73 1.56 20.83
N SER A 219 15.39 1.74 21.97
CA SER A 219 16.52 2.66 22.10
C SER A 219 17.72 2.25 21.24
N SER A 220 18.05 0.95 21.21
CA SER A 220 19.16 0.43 20.39
C SER A 220 18.86 0.58 18.90
N HIS A 221 17.63 0.28 18.48
CA HIS A 221 17.21 0.45 17.08
C HIS A 221 17.24 1.92 16.64
N LEU A 222 16.81 2.85 17.51
CA LEU A 222 16.90 4.29 17.24
C LEU A 222 18.36 4.77 17.14
N ALA A 223 19.24 4.29 18.03
CA ALA A 223 20.66 4.62 18.00
C ALA A 223 21.33 4.12 16.71
N GLU A 224 21.01 2.90 16.26
CA GLU A 224 21.52 2.35 15.01
C GLU A 224 21.02 3.15 13.80
N LYS A 225 19.72 3.49 13.76
CA LYS A 225 19.14 4.31 12.68
C LYS A 225 19.82 5.68 12.61
N ARG A 226 20.09 6.30 13.75
CA ARG A 226 20.82 7.57 13.83
C ARG A 226 22.25 7.43 13.28
N ARG A 227 22.98 6.38 13.69
CA ARG A 227 24.34 6.11 13.19
C ARG A 227 24.37 5.96 11.68
N ARG A 228 23.41 5.22 11.09
CA ARG A 228 23.30 5.07 9.64
C ARG A 228 23.05 6.40 8.91
N LEU A 229 22.21 7.27 9.48
CA LEU A 229 21.95 8.59 8.93
C LEU A 229 23.20 9.49 8.99
N GLU A 230 23.90 9.51 10.12
CA GLU A 230 25.15 10.26 10.28
C GLU A 230 26.23 9.79 9.30
N GLN A 231 26.33 8.48 9.08
CA GLN A 231 27.25 7.91 8.10
C GLN A 231 26.90 8.35 6.66
N ARG A 232 25.63 8.22 6.25
CA ARG A 232 25.19 8.68 4.92
C ARG A 232 25.41 10.17 4.71
N PHE A 233 25.20 10.98 5.76
CA PHE A 233 25.46 12.40 5.70
C PHE A 233 26.94 12.72 5.48
N LYS A 234 27.85 12.02 6.17
CA LYS A 234 29.30 12.14 5.96
C LYS A 234 29.70 11.74 4.55
N GLU A 235 29.25 10.58 4.08
CA GLU A 235 29.51 10.08 2.71
C GLU A 235 29.02 11.08 1.65
N SER A 236 27.82 11.65 1.84
CA SER A 236 27.28 12.69 0.95
C SER A 236 28.11 13.97 0.96
N GLN A 237 28.58 14.43 2.13
CA GLN A 237 29.49 15.57 2.19
C GLN A 237 30.82 15.31 1.48
N GLU A 238 31.40 14.12 1.64
CA GLU A 238 32.66 13.74 0.99
C GLU A 238 32.50 13.71 -0.54
N LEU A 239 31.40 13.12 -1.05
CA LEU A 239 31.06 13.15 -2.47
C LEU A 239 30.89 14.58 -2.99
N GLY A 240 30.17 15.43 -2.25
CA GLY A 240 29.99 16.84 -2.63
C GLY A 240 31.32 17.61 -2.68
N ARG A 241 32.23 17.37 -1.73
CA ARG A 241 33.58 17.95 -1.76
C ARG A 241 34.41 17.45 -2.95
N ALA A 242 34.32 16.16 -3.27
CA ALA A 242 35.01 15.58 -4.42
C ALA A 242 34.51 16.16 -5.75
N GLN A 243 33.18 16.28 -5.91
CA GLN A 243 32.57 16.91 -7.09
C GLN A 243 33.00 18.38 -7.24
N LYS A 244 33.00 19.14 -6.14
CA LYS A 244 33.48 20.52 -6.16
C LYS A 244 34.94 20.61 -6.63
N LYS A 245 35.80 19.74 -6.10
CA LYS A 245 37.22 19.69 -6.51
C LYS A 245 37.38 19.37 -8.00
N ASP A 246 36.55 18.48 -8.54
CA ASP A 246 36.56 18.15 -9.97
C ASP A 246 36.17 19.37 -10.83
N ILE A 247 35.12 20.10 -10.42
CA ILE A 247 34.69 21.35 -11.09
C ILE A 247 35.80 22.41 -11.04
N ASP A 248 36.40 22.63 -9.86
CA ASP A 248 37.49 23.60 -9.70
C ASP A 248 38.68 23.26 -10.61
N MET A 249 39.01 21.97 -10.76
CA MET A 249 40.07 21.52 -11.67
C MET A 249 39.73 21.80 -13.14
N ARG A 250 38.51 21.50 -13.58
CA ARG A 250 38.06 21.81 -14.95
C ARG A 250 38.10 23.31 -15.23
N MET A 251 37.65 24.14 -14.28
CA MET A 251 37.73 25.60 -14.41
C MET A 251 39.18 26.09 -14.58
N ILE A 252 40.14 25.51 -13.85
CA ILE A 252 41.56 25.86 -13.99
C ILE A 252 42.08 25.48 -15.38
N GLU A 253 41.67 24.32 -15.93
CA GLU A 253 42.04 23.89 -17.27
C GLU A 253 41.46 24.80 -18.35
N GLU A 254 40.16 25.14 -18.25
CA GLU A 254 39.50 26.09 -19.14
C GLU A 254 40.19 27.47 -19.09
N GLN A 255 40.54 27.96 -17.91
CA GLN A 255 41.27 29.22 -17.77
C GLN A 255 42.65 29.17 -18.44
N LYS A 256 43.35 28.04 -18.36
CA LYS A 256 44.64 27.85 -19.06
C LYS A 256 44.45 27.85 -20.57
N ILE A 257 43.41 27.18 -21.08
CA ILE A 257 43.07 27.16 -22.51
C ILE A 257 42.75 28.58 -22.99
N PHE A 258 41.89 29.29 -22.28
CA PHE A 258 41.54 30.68 -22.57
C PHE A 258 42.77 31.58 -22.61
N ASN A 259 43.65 31.47 -21.62
CA ASN A 259 44.89 32.26 -21.58
C ASN A 259 45.84 31.93 -22.75
N ARG A 260 45.93 30.65 -23.18
CA ARG A 260 46.71 30.24 -24.36
C ARG A 260 46.12 30.83 -25.64
N GLN A 261 44.81 30.67 -25.86
CA GLN A 261 44.12 31.23 -27.02
C GLN A 261 44.26 32.76 -27.07
N ARG A 262 44.13 33.44 -25.93
CA ARG A 262 44.35 34.88 -25.83
C ARG A 262 45.79 35.26 -26.19
N ALA A 263 46.79 34.49 -25.75
CA ALA A 263 48.19 34.75 -26.08
C ALA A 263 48.49 34.49 -27.57
N GLU A 264 47.86 33.48 -28.18
CA GLU A 264 47.93 33.21 -29.62
C GLU A 264 47.32 34.36 -30.44
N ILE A 265 46.10 34.80 -30.09
CA ILE A 265 45.45 35.95 -30.73
C ILE A 265 46.30 37.22 -30.59
N LEU A 266 46.91 37.46 -29.44
CA LEU A 266 47.81 38.61 -29.24
C LEU A 266 49.11 38.50 -30.06
N LYS A 267 49.64 37.28 -30.27
CA LYS A 267 50.80 37.05 -31.13
C LYS A 267 50.45 37.20 -32.62
N ASP A 268 49.32 36.66 -33.06
CA ASP A 268 48.83 36.83 -34.44
C ASP A 268 48.45 38.28 -34.73
N GLY A 269 47.88 38.98 -33.75
CA GLY A 269 47.61 40.42 -33.82
C GLY A 269 48.87 41.28 -33.86
N MET A 270 50.02 40.78 -33.41
CA MET A 270 51.33 41.44 -33.56
C MET A 270 52.07 41.05 -34.85
N LEU A 271 51.65 39.99 -35.55
CA LEU A 271 52.19 39.58 -36.85
C LEU A 271 51.50 40.26 -38.04
N HIS A 272 50.42 41.01 -37.82
CA HIS A 272 49.96 42.01 -38.78
C HIS A 272 50.77 43.29 -38.63
N SER A 273 52.01 43.20 -39.13
CA SER A 273 52.81 44.33 -39.56
C SER A 273 51.93 45.28 -40.40
N SER A 274 51.70 46.47 -39.83
CA SER A 274 51.44 47.75 -40.50
C SER A 274 50.85 47.65 -41.92
N PRO A 275 49.56 47.96 -42.14
CA PRO A 275 49.15 48.33 -43.49
C PRO A 275 49.95 49.58 -43.86
N ASP A 276 50.74 49.49 -44.94
CA ASP A 276 51.43 50.65 -45.54
C ASP A 276 50.41 51.81 -45.57
N PRO A 277 50.66 53.00 -44.97
CA PRO A 277 49.65 54.04 -44.79
C PRO A 277 49.17 54.69 -46.11
N LYS A 278 49.82 54.36 -47.23
CA LYS A 278 49.56 54.94 -48.55
C LYS A 278 48.14 54.75 -49.10
N PRO A 279 47.48 53.58 -49.06
CA PRO A 279 46.14 53.40 -49.59
C PRO A 279 45.08 54.11 -48.74
N LEU A 280 45.31 54.26 -47.43
CA LEU A 280 44.38 54.95 -46.52
C LEU A 280 44.45 56.47 -46.70
N ILE A 281 45.66 57.00 -46.92
CA ILE A 281 45.86 58.41 -47.30
C ILE A 281 45.23 58.70 -48.67
N ILE A 282 45.43 57.82 -49.67
CA ILE A 282 44.83 57.97 -51.01
C ILE A 282 43.29 57.95 -50.92
N ALA A 283 42.71 57.03 -50.14
CA ALA A 283 41.26 56.96 -49.96
C ALA A 283 40.70 58.24 -49.29
N ILE A 284 41.39 58.79 -48.29
CA ILE A 284 41.01 60.06 -47.65
C ILE A 284 41.08 61.21 -48.66
N PHE A 285 42.14 61.33 -49.46
CA PHE A 285 42.24 62.37 -50.49
C PHE A 285 41.15 62.26 -51.57
N VAL A 286 40.81 61.05 -52.01
CA VAL A 286 39.73 60.82 -52.98
C VAL A 286 38.37 61.22 -52.37
N THR A 287 38.13 60.85 -51.10
CA THR A 287 36.86 61.14 -50.42
C THR A 287 36.70 62.64 -50.14
N ILE A 288 37.76 63.35 -49.77
CA ILE A 288 37.74 64.80 -49.53
C ILE A 288 37.69 65.61 -50.83
N SER A 289 38.27 65.12 -51.93
CA SER A 289 38.22 65.81 -53.22
C SER A 289 36.94 65.53 -54.01
N SER A 290 36.26 64.41 -53.76
CA SER A 290 34.98 64.03 -54.42
C SER A 290 33.89 65.13 -54.44
N PRO A 291 33.67 65.92 -53.37
CA PRO A 291 32.66 66.98 -53.39
C PRO A 291 33.04 68.13 -54.33
N PHE A 292 34.33 68.41 -54.50
CA PHE A 292 34.81 69.49 -55.36
C PHE A 292 34.66 69.17 -56.85
N TRP A 293 34.78 67.90 -57.24
CA TRP A 293 34.51 67.47 -58.62
C TRP A 293 33.03 67.61 -58.98
N ILE A 294 32.12 67.34 -58.04
CA ILE A 294 30.67 67.48 -58.25
C ILE A 294 30.30 68.96 -58.38
N VAL A 295 30.86 69.85 -57.56
CA VAL A 295 30.65 71.30 -57.68
C VAL A 295 31.27 71.85 -58.97
N GLY A 296 32.46 71.37 -59.37
CA GLY A 296 33.10 71.73 -60.63
C GLY A 296 32.29 71.30 -61.85
N LEU A 297 31.74 70.08 -61.86
CA LEU A 297 30.84 69.58 -62.91
C LEU A 297 29.50 70.33 -62.95
N ALA A 298 28.98 70.76 -61.81
CA ALA A 298 27.76 71.57 -61.74
C ALA A 298 28.00 72.99 -62.29
N MET A 299 29.13 73.61 -61.92
CA MET A 299 29.54 74.92 -62.46
C MET A 299 29.85 74.87 -63.95
N TYR A 300 30.54 73.82 -64.43
CA TYR A 300 30.78 73.60 -65.85
C TYR A 300 29.47 73.43 -66.63
N ASN A 301 28.53 72.62 -66.13
CA ASN A 301 27.21 72.46 -66.75
C ASN A 301 26.36 73.73 -66.74
N LEU A 302 26.48 74.57 -65.71
CA LEU A 302 25.83 75.89 -65.66
C LEU A 302 26.47 76.88 -66.63
N TYR A 303 27.80 76.85 -66.77
CA TYR A 303 28.53 77.70 -67.71
C TYR A 303 28.26 77.31 -69.18
N THR A 304 28.24 76.02 -69.50
CA THR A 304 27.90 75.54 -70.85
C THR A 304 26.42 75.71 -71.18
N ARG A 305 25.50 75.65 -70.20
CA ARG A 305 24.08 76.01 -70.39
C ARG A 305 23.86 77.52 -70.49
N GLY A 306 24.72 78.35 -69.89
CA GLY A 306 24.71 79.81 -70.06
C GLY A 306 25.24 80.26 -71.42
N ALA A 307 26.28 79.60 -71.93
CA ALA A 307 26.91 79.93 -73.22
C ALA A 307 26.04 79.56 -74.45
N TYR A 308 25.04 78.69 -74.30
CA TYR A 308 24.07 78.36 -75.36
C TYR A 308 22.81 79.25 -75.35
N ARG A 309 22.67 80.18 -74.40
CA ARG A 309 21.53 81.11 -74.30
C ARG A 309 21.83 82.54 -74.73
N SER A 310 23.04 82.80 -75.24
CA SER A 310 23.47 84.10 -75.79
C SER A 310 23.82 84.03 -77.29
N SER A 311 23.20 83.09 -78.03
CA SER A 311 23.34 82.93 -79.49
C SER A 311 21.98 82.93 -80.21
N ASP A 312 20.93 83.42 -79.57
CA ASP A 312 19.64 83.77 -80.20
C ASP A 312 19.07 85.05 -79.53
N ALA A 313 19.88 86.11 -79.58
CA ALA A 313 19.48 87.51 -79.44
C ALA A 313 20.42 88.36 -80.29
#